data_AF-A0A6M3KJ38-F1
#
_entry.id   AF-A0A6M3KJ38-F1
#
_cell.length_a   1.000
_cell.length_b   1.000
_cell.length_c   1.000
_cell.angle_alpha   90.00
_cell.angle_beta   90.00
_cell.angle_gamma   90.00
#
_symmetry.space_group_name_H-M   'P 1'
#
loop_
_entity.id
_entity.type
_entity.pdbx_description
1 polymer ?
#
loop_
_entity_poly.entity_id
_entity_poly.type
_entity_poly.pdbx_seq_one_letter_code
_entity_poly.pdbx_strand_id
1 'polypeptide(L)'
;MIYIEFIQRDFNRYMTALQRMEIVAKETITDTMQRDCAVDYYQRVIKNILSQKFASSYIPLSTEYSKWKSKRMYKMPAHWELSGALMRSLQAFRYNGWRGKGWFSGVPSGATGERGRLIAVYGAAGEFREVRAIQPARPVFTPTKEEYKTDSGGWSKRGRESLVKIKQTWR
;
A
#
# COMPACT_ATOMS: atom_id res chain seq x y z
N MET A 1 30.72 47.21 -20.86
CA MET A 1 29.41 46.94 -21.46
C MET A 1 29.37 45.45 -21.79
N ILE A 2 28.57 44.67 -21.07
CA ILE A 2 28.46 43.21 -21.27
C ILE A 2 27.29 43.00 -22.23
N TYR A 3 27.55 42.40 -23.39
CA TYR A 3 26.53 41.97 -24.33
C TYR A 3 26.18 40.51 -24.02
N ILE A 4 24.91 40.24 -23.73
CA ILE A 4 24.38 38.88 -23.61
C ILE A 4 23.73 38.56 -24.95
N GLU A 5 24.38 37.72 -25.76
CA GLU A 5 23.79 37.19 -26.98
C GLU A 5 22.84 36.04 -26.67
N PHE A 6 21.65 36.11 -27.25
CA PHE A 6 20.69 35.03 -27.17
C PHE A 6 21.04 33.92 -28.16
N ILE A 7 21.44 32.77 -27.65
CA ILE A 7 21.76 31.59 -28.46
C ILE A 7 20.51 30.72 -28.58
N GLN A 8 19.84 30.74 -29.74
CA GLN A 8 18.61 29.97 -30.00
C GLN A 8 18.79 28.47 -29.70
N ARG A 9 19.97 27.91 -29.98
CA ARG A 9 20.31 26.52 -29.68
C ARG A 9 20.23 26.21 -28.19
N ASP A 10 20.75 27.10 -27.34
CA ASP A 10 20.72 26.93 -25.90
C ASP A 10 19.31 27.07 -25.35
N PHE A 11 18.54 28.04 -25.88
CA PHE A 11 17.12 28.16 -25.57
C PHE A 11 16.34 26.87 -25.89
N ASN A 12 16.52 26.31 -27.10
CA ASN A 12 15.87 25.06 -27.48
C ASN A 12 16.31 23.88 -26.59
N ARG A 13 17.57 23.85 -26.16
CA ARG A 13 18.08 22.85 -25.21
C ARG A 13 17.39 22.96 -23.85
N TYR A 14 17.27 24.18 -23.31
CA TYR A 14 16.57 24.42 -22.04
C TYR A 14 15.08 24.09 -22.12
N MET A 15 14.40 24.49 -23.19
CA MET A 15 12.99 24.17 -23.40
C MET A 15 12.76 22.65 -23.49
N THR A 16 13.65 21.93 -24.17
CA THR A 16 13.59 20.46 -24.24
C THR A 16 13.80 19.82 -22.87
N ALA A 17 14.77 20.30 -22.09
CA ALA A 17 15.03 19.79 -20.74
C ALA A 17 13.84 20.05 -19.80
N LEU A 18 13.23 21.25 -19.87
CA LEU A 18 12.02 21.60 -19.13
C LEU A 18 10.85 20.68 -19.46
N GLN A 19 10.58 20.45 -20.74
CA GLN A 19 9.49 19.56 -21.18
C GLN A 19 9.71 18.12 -20.69
N ARG A 20 10.93 17.59 -20.78
CA ARG A 20 11.28 16.26 -20.25
C ARG A 20 11.05 16.18 -18.75
N MET A 21 11.51 17.18 -18.00
CA MET A 21 11.34 17.25 -16.56
C MET A 21 9.85 17.29 -16.18
N GLU A 22 9.04 18.06 -16.90
CA GLU A 22 7.59 18.16 -16.67
C GLU A 22 6.88 16.82 -16.90
N ILE A 23 7.20 16.12 -17.99
CA ILE A 23 6.64 14.79 -18.30
C ILE A 23 6.99 13.81 -17.18
N VAL A 24 8.27 13.72 -16.83
CA VAL A 24 8.73 12.80 -15.76
C VAL A 24 8.09 13.16 -14.42
N ALA A 25 7.97 14.44 -14.08
CA ALA A 25 7.33 14.87 -12.85
C ALA A 25 5.84 14.46 -12.81
N LYS A 26 5.11 14.69 -13.91
CA LYS A 26 3.70 14.29 -14.03
C LYS A 26 3.52 12.78 -13.89
N GLU A 27 4.29 11.98 -14.62
CA GLU A 27 4.25 10.51 -14.53
C GLU A 27 4.64 10.01 -13.13
N THR A 28 5.62 10.67 -12.51
CA THR A 28 6.10 10.29 -11.18
C THR A 28 5.07 10.53 -10.11
N ILE A 29 4.45 11.71 -10.11
CA ILE A 29 3.43 12.10 -9.12
C ILE A 29 2.14 11.32 -9.30
N THR A 30 1.71 11.10 -10.54
CA THR A 30 0.38 10.53 -10.84
C THR A 30 0.34 9.01 -10.81
N ASP A 31 1.48 8.34 -11.02
CA ASP A 31 1.47 6.89 -11.19
C ASP A 31 2.61 6.17 -10.47
N THR A 32 3.86 6.40 -10.86
CA THR A 32 4.96 5.53 -10.40
C THR A 32 5.21 5.64 -8.89
N MET A 33 5.23 6.84 -8.32
CA MET A 33 5.39 7.00 -6.87
C MET A 33 4.24 6.36 -6.09
N GLN A 34 3.01 6.50 -6.57
CA GLN A 34 1.84 5.89 -5.93
C GLN A 34 1.92 4.36 -5.98
N ARG A 35 2.31 3.81 -7.13
CA ARG A 35 2.52 2.37 -7.32
C ARG A 35 3.59 1.84 -6.37
N ASP A 36 4.74 2.49 -6.32
CA ASP A 36 5.87 2.05 -5.49
C ASP A 36 5.51 2.11 -4.00
N CYS A 37 4.81 3.18 -3.57
CA CYS A 37 4.27 3.26 -2.22
C CYS A 37 3.28 2.13 -1.90
N ALA A 38 2.40 1.77 -2.84
CA ALA A 38 1.48 0.64 -2.67
C ALA A 38 2.24 -0.70 -2.62
N VAL A 39 3.27 -0.87 -3.45
CA VAL A 39 4.08 -2.09 -3.49
C VAL A 39 4.80 -2.33 -2.17
N ASP A 40 5.55 -1.32 -1.73
CA ASP A 40 6.28 -1.38 -0.46
C ASP A 40 5.36 -1.67 0.72
N TYR A 41 4.18 -1.06 0.70
CA TYR A 41 3.23 -1.21 1.78
C TYR A 41 2.68 -2.65 1.86
N TYR A 42 2.23 -3.27 0.77
CA TYR A 42 1.74 -4.66 0.85
C TYR A 42 2.88 -5.63 1.18
N GLN A 43 4.10 -5.40 0.69
CA GLN A 43 5.25 -6.24 1.03
C GLN A 43 5.58 -6.16 2.51
N ARG A 44 5.50 -4.96 3.11
CA ARG A 44 5.66 -4.78 4.55
C ARG A 44 4.54 -5.47 5.33
N VAL A 45 3.30 -5.38 4.85
CA VAL A 45 2.18 -6.13 5.44
C VAL A 45 2.48 -7.62 5.46
N ILE A 46 2.90 -8.21 4.33
CA ILE A 46 3.27 -9.62 4.25
C ILE A 46 4.40 -9.93 5.24
N LYS A 47 5.45 -9.12 5.28
CA LYS A 47 6.58 -9.28 6.22
C LYS A 47 6.11 -9.25 7.69
N ASN A 48 5.23 -8.32 8.05
CA ASN A 48 4.72 -8.18 9.41
C ASN A 48 3.79 -9.33 9.80
N ILE A 49 3.03 -9.87 8.84
CA ILE A 49 2.24 -11.10 9.03
C ILE A 49 3.18 -12.27 9.25
N LEU A 50 4.15 -12.52 8.37
CA LEU A 50 5.09 -13.65 8.47
C LEU A 50 5.91 -13.60 9.76
N SER A 51 6.40 -12.42 10.14
CA SER A 51 7.19 -12.23 11.37
C SER A 51 6.35 -12.11 12.65
N GLN A 52 5.01 -12.06 12.54
CA GLN A 52 4.10 -11.90 13.68
C GLN A 52 4.37 -10.62 14.50
N LYS A 53 5.02 -9.60 13.91
CA LYS A 53 5.56 -8.39 14.60
C LYS A 53 4.56 -7.66 15.50
N PHE A 54 3.28 -7.76 15.17
CA PHE A 54 2.19 -7.02 15.83
C PHE A 54 1.10 -7.94 16.39
N ALA A 55 1.33 -9.25 16.42
CA ALA A 55 0.27 -10.20 16.73
C ALA A 55 -0.37 -10.01 18.12
N SER A 56 0.36 -9.43 19.07
CA SER A 56 -0.16 -9.06 20.40
C SER A 56 -0.91 -7.72 20.41
N SER A 57 -0.62 -6.81 19.48
CA SER A 57 -1.24 -5.48 19.39
C SER A 57 -2.51 -5.44 18.53
N TYR A 58 -2.79 -6.50 17.79
CA TYR A 58 -4.03 -6.57 17.01
C TYR A 58 -5.22 -6.85 17.91
N ILE A 59 -6.20 -5.97 17.84
CA ILE A 59 -7.51 -6.17 18.47
C ILE A 59 -8.06 -7.50 17.93
N PRO A 60 -8.47 -8.45 18.81
CA PRO A 60 -9.04 -9.71 18.38
C PRO A 60 -10.17 -9.44 17.38
N LEU A 61 -10.15 -10.15 16.27
CA LEU A 61 -11.06 -9.93 15.14
C LEU A 61 -12.52 -9.86 15.65
N SER A 62 -12.93 -10.80 16.52
CA SER A 62 -14.13 -10.73 17.38
C SER A 62 -13.87 -11.37 18.75
N THR A 63 -14.79 -11.15 19.71
CA THR A 63 -14.84 -11.90 20.98
C THR A 63 -14.81 -13.40 20.75
N GLU A 64 -15.44 -13.86 19.67
CA GLU A 64 -15.59 -15.28 19.45
C GLU A 64 -14.54 -15.91 18.56
N TYR A 65 -13.91 -15.12 17.70
CA TYR A 65 -12.59 -15.45 17.17
C TYR A 65 -11.58 -15.60 18.31
N SER A 66 -11.59 -14.71 19.31
CA SER A 66 -10.74 -14.83 20.50
C SER A 66 -11.00 -16.14 21.27
N LYS A 67 -12.29 -16.48 21.50
CA LYS A 67 -12.69 -17.77 22.12
C LYS A 67 -12.35 -18.99 21.28
N TRP A 68 -12.45 -18.90 19.96
CA TRP A 68 -12.08 -19.98 19.05
C TRP A 68 -10.55 -20.18 19.03
N LYS A 69 -9.81 -19.08 18.97
CA LYS A 69 -8.34 -19.05 18.99
C LYS A 69 -7.80 -19.62 20.30
N SER A 70 -8.35 -19.23 21.44
CA SER A 70 -7.94 -19.77 22.74
C SER A 70 -8.21 -21.27 22.87
N LYS A 71 -9.30 -21.77 22.25
CA LYS A 71 -9.64 -23.21 22.25
C LYS A 71 -8.77 -24.05 21.31
N ARG A 72 -8.41 -23.53 20.13
CA ARG A 72 -7.68 -24.29 19.09
C ARG A 72 -6.18 -24.04 19.04
N MET A 73 -5.71 -22.88 19.48
CA MET A 73 -4.32 -22.46 19.42
C MET A 73 -3.69 -22.30 20.81
N TYR A 74 -3.97 -23.25 21.70
CA TYR A 74 -3.57 -23.27 23.12
C TYR A 74 -2.06 -23.02 23.36
N LYS A 75 -1.19 -23.21 22.35
CA LYS A 75 0.27 -22.97 22.42
C LYS A 75 0.78 -21.77 21.62
N MET A 76 -0.06 -21.05 20.88
CA MET A 76 0.36 -19.94 20.02
C MET A 76 -0.61 -18.74 20.07
N PRO A 77 -0.72 -18.06 21.23
CA PRO A 77 -1.63 -16.93 21.42
C PRO A 77 -1.34 -15.74 20.47
N ALA A 78 -0.10 -15.64 19.99
CA ALA A 78 0.37 -14.62 19.07
C ALA A 78 0.36 -15.07 17.59
N HIS A 79 -0.29 -16.16 17.21
CA HIS A 79 -0.34 -16.53 15.79
C HIS A 79 -1.52 -15.88 15.07
N TRP A 80 -1.24 -15.25 13.94
CA TRP A 80 -2.24 -14.91 12.95
C TRP A 80 -2.61 -16.15 12.16
N GLU A 81 -3.88 -16.58 12.24
CA GLU A 81 -4.42 -17.45 11.19
C GLU A 81 -5.06 -16.57 10.11
N LEU A 82 -4.24 -15.67 9.54
CA LEU A 82 -4.56 -15.10 8.24
C LEU A 82 -4.21 -16.19 7.24
N SER A 83 -5.22 -16.97 6.86
CA SER A 83 -5.08 -18.09 5.96
C SER A 83 -4.26 -17.72 4.72
N GLY A 84 -3.52 -18.68 4.16
CA GLY A 84 -2.63 -18.44 3.02
C GLY A 84 -3.31 -17.74 1.85
N ALA A 85 -4.63 -17.89 1.69
CA ALA A 85 -5.41 -17.17 0.69
C ALA A 85 -5.34 -15.64 0.85
N LEU A 86 -5.43 -15.11 2.07
CA LEU A 86 -5.32 -13.66 2.30
C LEU A 86 -3.94 -13.15 1.91
N MET A 87 -2.88 -13.83 2.35
CA MET A 87 -1.50 -13.45 2.01
C MET A 87 -1.26 -13.52 0.50
N ARG A 88 -1.77 -14.56 -0.18
CA ARG A 88 -1.66 -14.72 -1.63
C ARG A 88 -2.40 -13.64 -2.42
N SER A 89 -3.41 -13.01 -1.83
CA SER A 89 -4.22 -12.00 -2.51
C SER A 89 -3.86 -10.56 -2.16
N LEU A 90 -2.92 -10.35 -1.25
CA LEU A 90 -2.35 -9.04 -0.98
C LEU A 90 -1.46 -8.60 -2.14
N GLN A 91 -1.78 -7.45 -2.73
CA GLN A 91 -1.03 -6.89 -3.83
C GLN A 91 -1.24 -5.38 -3.95
N ALA A 92 -0.42 -4.74 -4.78
CA ALA A 92 -0.68 -3.41 -5.31
C ALA A 92 -1.59 -3.53 -6.52
N PHE A 93 -2.68 -2.76 -6.57
CA PHE A 93 -3.63 -2.77 -7.66
C PHE A 93 -4.10 -1.36 -8.01
N ARG A 94 -4.48 -1.17 -9.28
CA ARG A 94 -5.08 0.08 -9.74
C ARG A 94 -6.55 0.09 -9.34
N TYR A 95 -6.97 1.15 -8.65
CA TYR A 95 -8.37 1.40 -8.33
C TYR A 95 -8.87 2.59 -9.13
N ASN A 96 -10.03 2.44 -9.74
CA ASN A 96 -10.72 3.49 -10.49
C ASN A 96 -12.18 3.45 -10.09
N GLY A 97 -12.52 4.09 -8.97
CA GLY A 97 -13.88 4.11 -8.45
C GLY A 97 -14.31 5.49 -7.96
N TRP A 98 -15.54 5.60 -7.49
CA TRP A 98 -16.15 6.87 -7.08
C TRP A 98 -15.40 7.61 -5.96
N ARG A 99 -14.69 6.87 -5.09
CA ARG A 99 -13.88 7.44 -4.00
C ARG A 99 -12.46 7.87 -4.42
N GLY A 100 -12.10 7.70 -5.70
CA GLY A 100 -10.82 8.14 -6.22
C GLY A 100 -10.22 7.19 -7.26
N LYS A 101 -9.17 7.69 -7.91
CA LYS A 101 -8.35 6.97 -8.89
C LYS A 101 -6.92 6.93 -8.39
N GLY A 102 -6.24 5.78 -8.50
CA GLY A 102 -4.84 5.67 -8.10
C GLY A 102 -4.39 4.24 -7.84
N TRP A 103 -3.16 4.10 -7.34
CA TRP A 103 -2.64 2.83 -6.84
C TRP A 103 -2.99 2.64 -5.37
N PHE A 104 -3.47 1.43 -5.06
CA PHE A 104 -3.83 1.03 -3.71
C PHE A 104 -3.13 -0.28 -3.37
N SER A 105 -2.97 -0.52 -2.08
CA SER A 105 -2.41 -1.76 -1.54
C SER A 105 -3.45 -2.44 -0.67
N GLY A 106 -3.64 -3.73 -0.89
CA GLY A 106 -4.56 -4.55 -0.12
C GLY A 106 -5.05 -5.72 -0.93
N VAL A 107 -6.30 -6.10 -0.69
CA VAL A 107 -6.98 -7.16 -1.42
C VAL A 107 -7.91 -6.52 -2.44
N PRO A 108 -7.77 -6.80 -3.75
CA PRO A 108 -8.67 -6.23 -4.74
C PRO A 108 -10.09 -6.79 -4.58
N SER A 109 -11.08 -6.03 -5.06
CA SER A 109 -12.46 -6.50 -5.11
C SER A 109 -12.56 -7.80 -5.92
N GLY A 110 -13.37 -8.74 -5.46
CA GLY A 110 -13.55 -10.03 -6.14
C GLY A 110 -12.48 -11.09 -5.85
N ALA A 111 -11.43 -10.78 -5.06
CA ALA A 111 -10.47 -11.81 -4.67
C ALA A 111 -11.17 -12.93 -3.89
N THR A 112 -10.97 -14.18 -4.30
CA THR A 112 -11.60 -15.37 -3.72
C THR A 112 -10.60 -16.13 -2.86
N GLY A 113 -11.07 -16.54 -1.69
CA GLY A 113 -10.34 -17.35 -0.74
C GLY A 113 -10.60 -18.83 -0.96
N GLU A 114 -10.15 -19.64 0.00
CA GLU A 114 -10.42 -21.06 -0.01
C GLU A 114 -11.94 -21.31 -0.02
N ARG A 115 -12.37 -22.23 -0.90
CA ARG A 115 -13.79 -22.58 -1.12
C ARG A 115 -14.64 -21.47 -1.77
N GLY A 116 -14.02 -20.60 -2.58
CA GLY A 116 -14.74 -19.66 -3.45
C GLY A 116 -15.39 -18.47 -2.75
N ARG A 117 -15.17 -18.31 -1.44
CA ARG A 117 -15.70 -17.16 -0.67
C ARG A 117 -14.84 -15.93 -0.91
N LEU A 118 -15.46 -14.76 -1.08
CA LEU A 118 -14.70 -13.49 -1.21
C LEU A 118 -13.80 -13.27 0.01
N ILE A 119 -12.54 -12.91 -0.21
CA ILE A 119 -11.55 -12.71 0.86
C ILE A 119 -11.92 -11.54 1.76
N ALA A 120 -12.46 -10.45 1.20
CA ALA A 120 -12.98 -9.34 2.01
C ALA A 120 -14.12 -9.80 2.95
N VAL A 121 -14.97 -10.71 2.46
CA VAL A 121 -16.05 -11.32 3.26
C VAL A 121 -15.50 -12.35 4.25
N TYR A 122 -14.46 -13.08 3.88
CA TYR A 122 -13.77 -14.02 4.76
C TYR A 122 -13.09 -13.29 5.93
N GLY A 123 -12.43 -12.15 5.65
CA GLY A 123 -11.92 -11.23 6.66
C GLY A 123 -13.05 -10.72 7.55
N ALA A 124 -14.15 -10.23 6.96
CA ALA A 124 -15.32 -9.79 7.71
C ALA A 124 -15.97 -10.89 8.58
N ALA A 125 -16.01 -12.15 8.12
CA ALA A 125 -16.56 -13.28 8.88
C ALA A 125 -15.61 -13.80 9.97
N GLY A 126 -14.29 -13.65 9.79
CA GLY A 126 -13.30 -13.83 10.85
C GLY A 126 -13.36 -12.70 11.91
N GLU A 127 -13.68 -11.49 11.47
CA GLU A 127 -13.87 -10.26 12.26
C GLU A 127 -15.22 -10.17 12.97
N PHE A 128 -16.28 -10.75 12.43
CA PHE A 128 -17.60 -10.63 13.01
C PHE A 128 -18.33 -11.96 12.86
N ARG A 129 -18.80 -12.50 13.98
CA ARG A 129 -19.60 -13.73 14.02
C ARG A 129 -20.90 -13.63 13.21
N GLU A 130 -21.36 -12.40 12.95
CA GLU A 130 -22.51 -12.11 12.09
C GLU A 130 -22.08 -11.21 10.94
N VAL A 131 -22.24 -11.70 9.71
CA VAL A 131 -22.21 -10.86 8.51
C VAL A 131 -23.48 -10.04 8.48
N ARG A 132 -23.50 -8.90 9.19
CA ARG A 132 -24.46 -7.84 8.88
C ARG A 132 -23.85 -7.04 7.73
N ALA A 133 -24.59 -6.89 6.64
CA ALA A 133 -24.15 -6.37 5.34
C ALA A 133 -23.52 -4.95 5.34
N ILE A 134 -23.34 -4.32 6.50
CA ILE A 134 -23.01 -2.90 6.68
C ILE A 134 -21.93 -2.70 7.76
N GLN A 135 -20.97 -3.62 7.91
CA GLN A 135 -19.77 -3.32 8.69
C GLN A 135 -18.58 -3.09 7.76
N PRO A 136 -17.90 -1.93 7.84
CA PRO A 136 -16.71 -1.70 7.05
C PRO A 136 -15.62 -2.67 7.52
N ALA A 137 -14.99 -3.38 6.58
CA ALA A 137 -13.83 -4.21 6.87
C ALA A 137 -12.82 -3.40 7.70
N ARG A 138 -12.47 -3.88 8.89
CA ARG A 138 -11.43 -3.19 9.66
C ARG A 138 -10.11 -3.42 8.94
N PRO A 139 -9.25 -2.40 8.79
CA PRO A 139 -7.95 -2.64 8.20
C PRO A 139 -7.12 -3.48 9.17
N VAL A 140 -6.98 -4.77 8.84
CA VAL A 140 -5.98 -5.72 9.38
C VAL A 140 -4.56 -5.14 9.34
N PHE A 141 -4.36 -4.01 8.66
CA PHE A 141 -3.07 -3.39 8.45
C PHE A 141 -2.92 -2.08 9.21
N THR A 142 -3.81 -1.72 10.14
CA THR A 142 -3.73 -0.41 10.83
C THR A 142 -2.40 -0.18 11.57
N PRO A 143 -1.89 -1.09 12.41
CA PRO A 143 -0.55 -0.97 12.99
C PRO A 143 0.56 -0.84 11.94
N THR A 144 0.52 -1.65 10.87
CA THR A 144 1.47 -1.54 9.75
C THR A 144 1.34 -0.22 8.99
N LYS A 145 0.13 0.36 8.89
CA LYS A 145 -0.13 1.68 8.30
C LYS A 145 0.53 2.76 9.13
N GLU A 146 0.32 2.73 10.43
CA GLU A 146 0.93 3.70 11.33
C GLU A 146 2.45 3.54 11.36
N GLU A 147 2.97 2.32 11.39
CA GLU A 147 4.41 2.05 11.20
C GLU A 147 4.91 2.61 9.87
N TYR A 148 4.23 2.37 8.76
CA TYR A 148 4.68 2.82 7.44
C TYR A 148 4.65 4.34 7.27
N LYS A 149 3.83 5.04 8.07
CA LYS A 149 3.82 6.50 8.16
C LYS A 149 4.94 7.04 9.05
N THR A 150 5.24 6.38 10.17
CA THR A 150 6.14 6.88 11.22
C THR A 150 7.57 6.40 11.08
N ASP A 151 7.81 5.20 10.55
CA ASP A 151 9.12 4.82 10.04
C ASP A 151 9.50 5.90 9.03
N SER A 152 10.60 6.59 9.29
CA SER A 152 11.13 7.77 8.58
C SER A 152 11.37 7.61 7.07
N GLY A 153 10.81 6.59 6.42
CA GLY A 153 11.12 6.22 5.05
C GLY A 153 10.13 5.30 4.34
N GLY A 154 8.82 5.33 4.63
CA GLY A 154 7.83 4.83 3.68
C GLY A 154 7.57 5.86 2.57
N TRP A 155 6.56 6.70 2.80
CA TRP A 155 6.13 7.73 1.85
C TRP A 155 7.22 8.79 1.61
N SER A 156 7.83 9.28 2.70
CA SER A 156 8.86 10.33 2.62
C SER A 156 10.14 9.86 1.92
N LYS A 157 10.47 8.56 1.97
CA LYS A 157 11.59 7.99 1.20
C LYS A 157 11.26 7.95 -0.28
N ARG A 158 10.09 7.42 -0.66
CA ARG A 158 9.66 7.38 -2.06
C ARG A 158 9.53 8.78 -2.67
N GLY A 159 9.08 9.76 -1.89
CA GLY A 159 9.11 11.17 -2.28
C GLY A 159 10.52 11.68 -2.56
N ARG A 160 11.50 11.40 -1.70
CA ARG A 160 12.91 11.77 -1.92
C ARG A 160 13.51 11.11 -3.15
N GLU A 161 13.28 9.81 -3.35
CA GLU A 161 13.75 9.07 -4.53
C GLU A 161 13.15 9.63 -5.83
N SER A 162 11.86 9.97 -5.79
CA SER A 162 11.14 10.60 -6.90
C SER A 162 11.73 11.98 -7.24
N LEU A 163 12.03 12.80 -6.24
CA LEU A 163 12.69 14.09 -6.43
C LEU A 163 14.10 13.95 -7.03
N VAL A 164 14.87 12.95 -6.61
CA VAL A 164 16.19 12.66 -7.20
C VAL A 164 16.03 12.29 -8.68
N LYS A 165 15.06 11.43 -9.02
CA LYS A 165 14.77 11.05 -10.40
C LYS A 165 14.41 12.26 -11.27
N ILE A 166 13.53 13.14 -10.78
CA ILE A 166 13.14 14.37 -11.50
C ILE A 166 14.35 15.30 -11.70
N LYS A 167 15.19 15.47 -10.68
CA LYS A 167 16.41 16.30 -10.77
C LYS A 167 17.44 15.75 -11.75
N GLN A 168 17.54 14.42 -11.88
CA GLN A 168 18.45 13.79 -12.83
C GLN A 168 18.03 14.05 -14.29
N THR A 169 16.73 14.23 -14.56
CA THR A 169 16.20 14.56 -15.90
C THR A 169 16.61 15.95 -16.40
N TRP A 170 17.02 16.85 -15.50
CA TRP A 170 17.51 18.18 -15.85
C TRP A 170 18.92 18.15 -16.49
N ARG A 171 19.69 17.09 -16.23
CA ARG A 171 21.06 16.93 -16.76
C ARG A 171 21.03 16.44 -18.20
#